data_AF-A0A382PYQ1-F1
#
_entry.id   AF-A0A382PYQ1-F1
#
_cell.length_a   1.000
_cell.length_b   1.000
_cell.length_c   1.000
_cell.angle_alpha   90.00
_cell.angle_beta   90.00
_cell.angle_gamma   90.00
#
_symmetry.space_group_name_H-M   'P 1'
#
loop_
_entity.id
_entity.type
_entity.pdbx_description
1 polymer ?
#
loop_
_entity_poly.entity_id
_entity_poly.type
_entity_poly.pdbx_seq_one_letter_code
_entity_poly.pdbx_strand_id
1 'polypeptide(L)'
;VRDHPRTRSILARFNKARHISIERYGEVFNKRSQNFRLQKLKPALILARKHAGHILRAPEGFGIGSRKNFYFAHMFNCLYDCRYCFLQGMYTSANYVLFVNFESFVEQIDNLIRQYPNEILTFFSGYDCDSLALESITGFAAHILPVFKKFTSALIEFRTKSVQ
;
A
#
# COMPACT_ATOMS: atom_id res chain seq x y z
N VAL A 1 -10.73 12.45 1.02
CA VAL A 1 -10.21 11.78 2.25
C VAL A 1 -9.76 12.74 3.34
N ARG A 2 -10.01 14.06 3.22
CA ARG A 2 -9.42 15.10 4.09
C ARG A 2 -9.68 14.88 5.58
N ASP A 3 -10.90 14.49 5.92
CA ASP A 3 -11.33 14.34 7.32
C ASP A 3 -10.97 12.99 7.94
N HIS A 4 -10.39 12.07 7.14
CA HIS A 4 -9.99 10.78 7.63
C HIS A 4 -8.90 10.94 8.72
N PRO A 5 -9.01 10.28 9.89
CA PRO A 5 -8.06 10.45 10.99
C PRO A 5 -6.59 10.26 10.58
N ARG A 6 -6.34 9.23 9.75
CA ARG A 6 -5.01 8.96 9.18
C ARG A 6 -4.50 10.07 8.27
N THR A 7 -5.38 10.68 7.47
CA THR A 7 -5.01 11.85 6.65
C THR A 7 -4.60 13.01 7.54
N ARG A 8 -5.38 13.34 8.58
CA ARG A 8 -5.03 14.43 9.51
C ARG A 8 -3.71 14.18 10.22
N SER A 9 -3.48 12.96 10.71
CA SER A 9 -2.23 12.56 11.36
C SER A 9 -1.01 12.71 10.43
N ILE A 10 -1.13 12.29 9.17
CA ILE A 10 -0.06 12.42 8.19
C ILE A 10 0.20 13.89 7.85
N LEU A 11 -0.85 14.68 7.58
CA LEU A 11 -0.69 16.11 7.26
C LEU A 11 -0.04 16.89 8.41
N ALA A 12 -0.33 16.53 9.67
CA ALA A 12 0.30 17.14 10.83
C ALA A 12 1.84 16.95 10.87
N ARG A 13 2.35 15.83 10.33
CA ARG A 13 3.79 15.56 10.21
C ARG A 13 4.47 16.37 9.11
N PHE A 14 3.69 16.85 8.14
CA PHE A 14 4.16 17.63 6.99
C PHE A 14 3.61 19.06 7.02
N ASN A 15 3.65 19.72 8.18
CA ASN A 15 3.03 21.04 8.39
C ASN A 15 3.55 22.18 7.48
N LYS A 16 4.73 22.04 6.88
CA LYS A 16 5.31 22.99 5.91
C LYS A 16 5.03 22.62 4.44
N ALA A 17 4.40 21.47 4.18
CA ALA A 17 4.15 21.03 2.81
C ALA A 17 2.98 21.80 2.19
N ARG A 18 3.06 22.04 0.87
CA ARG A 18 1.93 22.57 0.10
C ARG A 18 0.85 21.50 -0.03
N HIS A 19 -0.36 21.80 0.42
CA HIS A 19 -1.51 20.91 0.27
C HIS A 19 -2.32 21.27 -0.98
N ILE A 20 -2.52 20.30 -1.87
CA ILE A 20 -3.34 20.45 -3.08
C ILE A 20 -4.48 19.44 -2.98
N SER A 21 -5.71 19.91 -3.10
CA SER A 21 -6.88 19.02 -3.15
C SER A 21 -7.14 18.58 -4.58
N ILE A 22 -7.38 17.29 -4.76
CA ILE A 22 -7.70 16.66 -6.05
C ILE A 22 -8.88 15.70 -5.83
N GLU A 23 -9.65 15.45 -6.89
CA GLU A 23 -10.83 14.58 -6.79
C GLU A 23 -10.42 13.09 -6.78
N ARG A 24 -9.60 12.69 -7.76
CA ARG A 24 -9.08 11.32 -7.88
C ARG A 24 -7.56 11.33 -7.96
N TYR A 25 -6.92 10.39 -7.25
CA TYR A 25 -5.46 10.24 -7.32
C TYR A 25 -4.97 10.00 -8.75
N GLY A 26 -5.79 9.31 -9.57
CA GLY A 26 -5.46 8.99 -10.97
C GLY A 26 -5.29 10.22 -11.87
N GLU A 27 -5.90 11.36 -11.56
CA GLU A 27 -5.75 12.60 -12.35
C GLU A 27 -4.32 13.13 -12.33
N VAL A 28 -3.60 12.88 -11.23
CA VAL A 28 -2.20 13.24 -11.06
C VAL A 28 -1.31 12.05 -11.36
N PHE A 29 -1.59 10.90 -10.75
CA PHE A 29 -0.74 9.72 -10.80
C PHE A 29 -0.69 9.06 -12.19
N ASN A 30 -1.82 9.01 -12.90
CA ASN A 30 -1.94 8.35 -14.20
C ASN A 30 -1.87 9.31 -15.40
N LYS A 31 -1.43 10.56 -15.17
CA LYS A 31 -1.33 11.55 -16.25
C LYS A 31 -0.32 11.09 -17.31
N ARG A 32 -0.64 11.26 -18.60
CA ARG A 32 0.29 10.94 -19.69
C ARG A 32 1.46 11.94 -19.73
N SER A 33 2.56 11.53 -20.36
CA SER A 33 3.72 12.39 -20.63
C SER A 33 4.39 13.00 -19.39
N GLN A 34 4.37 12.27 -18.27
CA GLN A 34 5.13 12.60 -17.07
C GLN A 34 6.59 12.18 -17.22
N ASN A 35 7.51 12.90 -16.56
CA ASN A 35 8.92 12.52 -16.49
C ASN A 35 9.22 11.88 -15.12
N PHE A 36 9.39 10.56 -15.10
CA PHE A 36 9.63 9.78 -13.89
C PHE A 36 10.89 10.25 -13.13
N ARG A 37 12.00 10.50 -13.84
CA ARG A 37 13.28 10.87 -13.24
C ARG A 37 13.23 12.25 -12.61
N LEU A 38 12.58 13.22 -13.26
CA LEU A 38 12.37 14.55 -12.67
C LEU A 38 11.48 14.47 -11.41
N GLN A 39 10.44 13.65 -11.43
CA GLN A 39 9.58 13.46 -10.25
C GLN A 39 10.32 12.78 -9.09
N LYS A 40 11.24 11.85 -9.36
CA LYS A 40 12.06 11.21 -8.32
C LYS A 40 12.96 12.18 -7.56
N LEU A 41 13.32 13.33 -8.13
CA LEU A 41 14.08 14.37 -7.41
C LEU A 41 13.28 15.00 -6.26
N LYS A 42 11.96 15.14 -6.44
CA LYS A 42 11.06 15.75 -5.44
C LYS A 42 9.63 15.17 -5.57
N PRO A 43 9.43 13.91 -5.17
CA PRO A 43 8.15 13.23 -5.34
C PRO A 43 7.09 13.78 -4.39
N ALA A 44 5.85 13.86 -4.87
CA ALA A 44 4.70 14.18 -4.05
C ALA A 44 4.16 12.92 -3.34
N LEU A 45 3.60 13.11 -2.14
CA LEU A 45 2.78 12.11 -1.46
C LEU A 45 1.30 12.42 -1.69
N ILE A 46 0.61 11.51 -2.37
CA ILE A 46 -0.81 11.60 -2.68
C ILE A 46 -1.57 10.74 -1.67
N LEU A 47 -2.44 11.36 -0.87
CA LEU A 47 -3.31 10.66 0.07
C LEU A 47 -4.66 10.39 -0.60
N ALA A 48 -5.05 9.11 -0.71
CA ALA A 48 -6.22 8.70 -1.47
C ALA A 48 -7.08 7.66 -0.72
N ARG A 49 -8.30 7.42 -1.21
CA ARG A 49 -9.12 6.26 -0.82
C ARG A 49 -8.97 5.19 -1.89
N LYS A 50 -8.71 3.95 -1.49
CA LYS A 50 -8.78 2.79 -2.39
C LYS A 50 -10.23 2.36 -2.49
N HIS A 51 -10.75 2.30 -3.72
CA HIS A 51 -12.15 1.97 -3.98
C HIS A 51 -12.36 0.50 -4.36
N ALA A 52 -11.35 -0.14 -4.93
CA ALA A 52 -11.42 -1.52 -5.40
C ALA A 52 -10.04 -2.17 -5.34
N GLY A 53 -10.01 -3.50 -5.47
CA GLY A 53 -8.78 -4.29 -5.47
C GLY A 53 -7.99 -4.13 -4.18
N HIS A 54 -8.67 -4.06 -3.02
CA HIS A 54 -7.98 -3.95 -1.74
C HIS A 54 -7.16 -5.20 -1.47
N ILE A 55 -7.72 -6.37 -1.76
CA ILE A 55 -6.99 -7.65 -1.79
C ILE A 55 -7.09 -8.28 -3.19
N LEU A 56 -5.98 -8.80 -3.70
CA LEU A 56 -5.87 -9.44 -5.00
C LEU A 56 -5.21 -10.82 -4.85
N ARG A 57 -5.50 -11.75 -5.76
CA ARG A 57 -4.79 -13.05 -5.78
C ARG A 57 -3.32 -12.83 -6.13
N ALA A 58 -2.43 -13.52 -5.40
CA ALA A 58 -1.02 -13.51 -5.72
C ALA A 58 -0.79 -14.08 -7.12
N PRO A 59 0.05 -13.44 -7.95
CA PRO A 59 0.50 -14.04 -9.20
C PRO A 59 1.24 -15.36 -8.96
N GLU A 60 1.27 -16.22 -9.97
CA GLU A 60 1.98 -17.50 -9.91
C GLU A 60 3.47 -17.29 -9.59
N GLY A 61 4.01 -18.09 -8.67
CA GLY A 61 5.40 -17.97 -8.19
C GLY A 61 5.65 -16.88 -7.14
N PHE A 62 4.65 -16.05 -6.79
CA PHE A 62 4.79 -15.00 -5.76
C PHE A 62 4.23 -15.40 -4.39
N GLY A 63 3.66 -16.59 -4.26
CA GLY A 63 3.12 -17.11 -3.00
C GLY A 63 4.17 -17.60 -2.01
N ILE A 64 3.83 -17.65 -0.72
CA ILE A 64 4.65 -18.27 0.33
C ILE A 64 3.76 -18.98 1.36
N GLY A 65 4.21 -20.15 1.81
CA GLY A 65 3.54 -20.91 2.87
C GLY A 65 2.31 -21.68 2.39
N SER A 66 1.18 -21.01 2.23
CA SER A 66 -0.12 -21.64 1.95
C SER A 66 -0.37 -21.89 0.45
N ARG A 67 -1.41 -22.69 0.15
CA ARG A 67 -1.90 -22.89 -1.22
C ARG A 67 -2.66 -21.68 -1.77
N LYS A 68 -3.22 -20.82 -0.89
CA LYS A 68 -4.02 -19.66 -1.28
C LYS A 68 -3.35 -18.37 -0.83
N ASN A 69 -2.63 -17.78 -1.77
CA ASN A 69 -1.89 -16.54 -1.55
C ASN A 69 -2.64 -15.36 -2.14
N PHE A 70 -2.66 -14.28 -1.38
CA PHE A 70 -3.21 -13.00 -1.74
C PHE A 70 -2.17 -11.92 -1.47
N TYR A 71 -2.30 -10.79 -2.15
CA TYR A 71 -1.51 -9.61 -1.88
C TYR A 71 -2.38 -8.37 -1.80
N PHE A 72 -1.84 -7.35 -1.16
CA PHE A 72 -2.47 -6.05 -1.10
C PHE A 72 -1.44 -4.93 -1.18
N ALA A 73 -1.91 -3.79 -1.67
CA ALA A 73 -1.11 -2.59 -1.85
C ALA A 73 -1.80 -1.42 -1.15
N HIS A 74 -1.35 -1.14 0.08
CA HIS A 74 -1.76 0.04 0.84
C HIS A 74 -1.07 1.31 0.32
N MET A 75 -0.02 1.16 -0.48
CA MET A 75 0.69 2.22 -1.17
C MET A 75 1.03 1.80 -2.61
N PHE A 76 1.22 2.78 -3.50
CA PHE A 76 1.86 2.63 -4.80
C PHE A 76 3.18 3.40 -4.85
N ASN A 77 4.13 2.84 -5.61
CA ASN A 77 5.52 3.26 -5.67
C ASN A 77 6.25 3.09 -4.32
N CYS A 78 7.56 3.37 -4.35
CA CYS A 78 8.45 3.23 -3.20
C CYS A 78 9.40 4.42 -3.11
N LEU A 79 9.74 4.82 -1.89
CA LEU A 79 10.71 5.88 -1.63
C LEU A 79 12.12 5.52 -2.11
N TYR A 80 12.46 4.24 -2.12
CA TYR A 80 13.74 3.75 -2.64
C TYR A 80 13.79 3.86 -4.17
N ASP A 81 14.98 4.17 -4.70
CA ASP A 81 15.26 4.26 -6.14
C ASP A 81 16.22 3.16 -6.58
N CYS A 82 15.86 1.90 -6.30
CA CYS A 82 16.68 0.76 -6.69
C CYS A 82 16.81 0.69 -8.22
N ARG A 83 18.05 0.61 -8.74
CA ARG A 83 18.32 0.57 -10.20
C ARG A 83 17.57 -0.52 -10.97
N TYR A 84 17.22 -1.62 -10.29
CA TYR A 84 16.52 -2.78 -10.85
C TYR A 84 15.02 -2.82 -10.51
N CYS A 85 14.45 -1.74 -9.97
CA CYS A 85 13.06 -1.74 -9.50
C CYS A 85 12.08 -1.74 -10.68
N PHE A 86 11.32 -2.82 -10.85
CA PHE A 86 10.32 -2.94 -11.91
C PHE A 86 9.19 -1.90 -11.80
N LEU A 87 8.90 -1.40 -10.59
CA LEU A 87 7.87 -0.37 -10.37
C LEU A 87 8.16 0.92 -11.15
N GLN A 88 9.43 1.20 -11.49
CA GLN A 88 9.81 2.39 -12.26
C GLN A 88 9.25 2.40 -13.68
N GLY A 89 8.91 1.24 -14.23
CA GLY A 89 8.26 1.10 -15.53
C GLY A 89 6.76 0.77 -15.45
N MET A 90 6.24 0.53 -14.23
CA MET A 90 4.87 0.07 -14.03
C MET A 90 3.86 1.22 -14.00
N TYR A 91 4.24 2.36 -13.45
CA TYR A 91 3.39 3.53 -13.31
C TYR A 91 3.91 4.71 -14.14
N THR A 92 3.00 5.53 -14.66
CA THR A 92 3.37 6.74 -15.40
C THR A 92 3.94 7.85 -14.49
N SER A 93 3.88 7.70 -13.16
CA SER A 93 4.36 8.68 -12.19
C SER A 93 5.36 8.06 -11.22
N ALA A 94 6.29 8.86 -10.70
CA ALA A 94 7.16 8.52 -9.57
C ALA A 94 6.63 9.01 -8.22
N ASN A 95 5.47 9.68 -8.18
CA ASN A 95 4.83 10.10 -6.94
C ASN A 95 4.38 8.89 -6.12
N TYR A 96 4.17 9.06 -4.83
CA TYR A 96 3.66 8.01 -3.95
C TYR A 96 2.16 8.17 -3.81
N VAL A 97 1.41 7.06 -3.87
CA VAL A 97 -0.01 7.06 -3.51
C VAL A 97 -0.15 6.25 -2.25
N LEU A 98 -0.65 6.85 -1.17
CA LEU A 98 -0.97 6.15 0.06
C LEU A 98 -2.49 6.09 0.22
N PHE A 99 -3.01 4.87 0.36
CA PHE A 99 -4.43 4.63 0.58
C PHE A 99 -4.76 4.67 2.06
N VAL A 100 -5.50 5.70 2.49
CA VAL A 100 -5.68 5.97 3.92
C VAL A 100 -6.73 5.10 4.59
N ASN A 101 -7.53 4.34 3.82
CA ASN A 101 -8.63 3.51 4.34
C ASN A 101 -8.17 2.07 4.64
N PHE A 102 -7.26 1.91 5.60
CA PHE A 102 -6.73 0.59 6.00
C PHE A 102 -7.83 -0.37 6.47
N GLU A 103 -8.91 0.17 7.04
CA GLU A 103 -10.10 -0.57 7.48
C GLU A 103 -10.75 -1.38 6.35
N SER A 104 -10.73 -0.88 5.11
CA SER A 104 -11.27 -1.60 3.96
C SER A 104 -10.44 -2.84 3.58
N PHE A 105 -9.13 -2.83 3.86
CA PHE A 105 -8.29 -4.01 3.66
C PHE A 105 -8.60 -5.07 4.72
N VAL A 106 -8.75 -4.64 5.98
CA VAL A 106 -9.12 -5.51 7.10
C VAL A 106 -10.45 -6.20 6.85
N GLU A 107 -11.46 -5.46 6.41
CA GLU A 107 -12.78 -6.01 6.07
C GLU A 107 -12.70 -7.08 4.98
N GLN A 108 -11.93 -6.83 3.91
CA GLN A 108 -11.78 -7.82 2.84
C GLN A 108 -10.97 -9.04 3.24
N ILE A 109 -9.98 -8.88 4.13
CA ILE A 109 -9.23 -10.00 4.69
C ILE A 109 -10.15 -10.89 5.51
N ASP A 110 -10.97 -10.32 6.40
CA ASP A 110 -11.94 -11.07 7.19
C ASP A 110 -12.96 -11.82 6.30
N ASN A 111 -13.49 -11.13 5.28
CA ASN A 111 -14.42 -11.73 4.32
C ASN A 111 -13.80 -12.92 3.57
N LEU A 112 -12.53 -12.79 3.13
CA LEU A 112 -11.82 -13.89 2.46
C LEU A 112 -11.56 -15.06 3.41
N ILE A 113 -11.15 -14.81 4.65
CA ILE A 113 -10.94 -15.87 5.65
C ILE A 113 -12.23 -16.66 5.87
N ARG A 114 -13.38 -15.98 6.02
CA ARG A 114 -14.70 -16.63 6.17
C ARG A 114 -15.12 -17.41 4.93
N GLN A 115 -14.70 -17.01 3.74
CA GLN A 115 -14.98 -17.74 2.50
C GLN A 115 -14.22 -19.07 2.42
N TYR A 116 -13.10 -19.22 3.14
CA TYR A 116 -12.26 -20.42 3.13
C TYR A 116 -12.01 -20.93 4.56
N PRO A 117 -13.05 -21.42 5.27
CA PRO A 117 -12.97 -21.74 6.70
C PRO A 117 -11.98 -22.87 7.06
N ASN A 118 -11.62 -23.72 6.08
CA ASN A 118 -10.74 -24.88 6.28
C ASN A 118 -9.37 -24.71 5.60
N GLU A 119 -9.03 -23.50 5.16
CA GLU A 119 -7.77 -23.21 4.48
C GLU A 119 -6.99 -22.16 5.28
N ILE A 120 -5.67 -22.30 5.27
CA ILE A 120 -4.79 -21.23 5.73
C ILE A 120 -4.59 -20.28 4.55
N LEU A 121 -4.87 -19.00 4.73
CA LEU A 121 -4.64 -17.97 3.71
C LEU A 121 -3.37 -17.20 4.02
N THR A 122 -2.52 -16.97 3.02
CA THR A 122 -1.38 -16.05 3.16
C THR A 122 -1.70 -14.72 2.49
N PHE A 123 -1.47 -13.62 3.20
CA PHE A 123 -1.57 -12.27 2.67
C PHE A 123 -0.20 -11.61 2.72
N PHE A 124 0.27 -11.05 1.61
CA PHE A 124 1.52 -10.29 1.61
C PHE A 124 1.35 -8.84 1.17
N SER A 125 2.16 -7.99 1.78
CA SER A 125 2.40 -6.62 1.31
C SER A 125 3.77 -6.54 0.65
N GLY A 126 3.93 -5.56 -0.23
CA GLY A 126 5.22 -5.23 -0.84
C GLY A 126 5.35 -5.66 -2.30
N TYR A 127 4.22 -5.85 -2.99
CA TYR A 127 4.19 -6.04 -4.44
C TYR A 127 4.31 -4.71 -5.18
N ASP A 128 3.37 -3.78 -4.96
CA ASP A 128 3.30 -2.48 -5.64
C ASP A 128 4.01 -1.34 -4.89
N CYS A 129 4.64 -1.66 -3.75
CA CYS A 129 5.36 -0.73 -2.91
C CYS A 129 6.40 -1.50 -2.08
N ASP A 130 7.18 -0.78 -1.27
CA ASP A 130 7.85 -1.40 -0.13
C ASP A 130 6.92 -1.31 1.08
N SER A 131 6.74 -2.42 1.80
CA SER A 131 5.70 -2.52 2.83
C SER A 131 5.95 -1.64 4.04
N LEU A 132 7.21 -1.47 4.43
CA LEU A 132 7.58 -0.84 5.70
C LEU A 132 8.36 0.47 5.50
N ALA A 133 8.69 0.83 4.26
CA ALA A 133 9.45 2.02 3.95
C ALA A 133 8.84 3.32 4.52
N LEU A 134 7.51 3.44 4.59
CA LEU A 134 6.82 4.59 5.20
C LEU A 134 6.10 4.24 6.51
N GLU A 135 6.44 3.14 7.18
CA GLU A 135 5.72 2.72 8.38
C GLU A 135 5.79 3.76 9.50
N SER A 136 6.93 4.45 9.67
CA SER A 136 7.06 5.52 10.66
C SER A 136 6.04 6.65 10.48
N ILE A 137 5.58 6.90 9.24
CA ILE A 137 4.60 7.93 8.86
C ILE A 137 3.17 7.38 8.86
N THR A 138 2.99 6.15 8.37
CA THR A 138 1.68 5.60 8.03
C THR A 138 1.07 4.74 9.14
N GLY A 139 1.90 4.09 9.96
CA GLY A 139 1.48 3.15 11.00
C GLY A 139 0.69 1.96 10.44
N PHE A 140 1.00 1.51 9.24
CA PHE A 140 0.30 0.40 8.58
C PHE A 140 0.51 -0.92 9.31
N ALA A 141 1.76 -1.30 9.57
CA ALA A 141 2.10 -2.52 10.30
C ALA A 141 1.53 -2.47 11.72
N ALA A 142 1.68 -1.33 12.42
CA ALA A 142 1.09 -1.12 13.74
C ALA A 142 -0.45 -1.28 13.74
N HIS A 143 -1.12 -0.92 12.65
CA HIS A 143 -2.56 -1.08 12.50
C HIS A 143 -2.98 -2.52 12.20
N ILE A 144 -2.27 -3.21 11.31
CA ILE A 144 -2.71 -4.51 10.79
C ILE A 144 -2.24 -5.71 11.63
N LEU A 145 -1.09 -5.63 12.29
CA LEU A 145 -0.57 -6.73 13.12
C LEU A 145 -1.54 -7.14 14.24
N PRO A 146 -2.15 -6.23 15.01
CA PRO A 146 -3.15 -6.61 16.03
C PRO A 146 -4.40 -7.27 15.45
N VAL A 147 -4.74 -6.98 14.18
CA VAL A 147 -5.85 -7.63 13.48
C VAL A 147 -5.48 -9.07 13.15
N PHE A 148 -4.30 -9.29 12.57
CA PHE A 148 -3.84 -10.64 12.21
C PHE A 148 -3.66 -11.57 13.41
N LYS A 149 -3.32 -11.03 14.59
CA LYS A 149 -3.30 -11.81 15.84
C LYS A 149 -4.65 -12.46 16.20
N LYS A 150 -5.76 -11.96 15.66
CA LYS A 150 -7.10 -12.50 15.91
C LYS A 150 -7.46 -13.65 14.97
N PHE A 151 -6.73 -13.82 13.87
CA PHE A 151 -6.99 -14.85 12.89
C PHE A 151 -6.13 -16.08 13.17
N THR A 152 -6.76 -17.25 13.28
CA THR A 152 -6.06 -18.53 13.46
C THR A 152 -5.70 -19.20 12.13
N SER A 153 -6.36 -18.81 11.03
CA SER A 153 -6.21 -19.37 9.68
C SER A 153 -5.64 -18.37 8.67
N ALA A 154 -4.86 -17.37 9.13
CA ALA A 154 -4.25 -16.39 8.24
C ALA A 154 -2.80 -16.09 8.61
N LEU A 155 -1.96 -15.97 7.60
CA LEU A 155 -0.56 -15.54 7.69
C LEU A 155 -0.41 -14.17 7.03
N ILE A 156 0.40 -13.30 7.61
CA ILE A 156 0.82 -12.03 7.00
C ILE A 156 2.32 -12.02 6.73
N GLU A 157 2.71 -11.60 5.54
CA GLU A 157 4.10 -11.38 5.12
C GLU A 157 4.31 -9.90 4.76
N PHE A 158 5.39 -9.31 5.26
CA PHE A 158 5.86 -8.00 4.83
C PHE A 158 7.13 -8.14 4.01
N ARG A 159 7.09 -7.72 2.75
CA ARG A 159 8.29 -7.60 1.91
C ARG A 159 8.82 -6.18 1.96
N THR A 160 10.08 -6.03 2.34
CA THR A 160 10.72 -4.74 2.61
C THR A 160 12.23 -4.80 2.36
N LYS A 161 12.83 -3.66 2.00
CA LYS A 161 14.28 -3.38 2.08
C LYS A 161 14.61 -2.34 3.15
N SER A 162 13.61 -1.90 3.91
CA SER A 162 13.76 -1.00 5.04
C SER A 162 14.36 -1.72 6.24
N VAL A 163 15.22 -1.02 6.99
CA VAL A 163 15.94 -1.52 8.18
C VAL A 163 15.32 -1.02 9.48
N GLN A 164 14.00 -0.72 9.47
CA GLN A 164 13.30 -0.04 10.56
C GLN A 164 13.78 -0.36 11.98
#